data_AF-A0A849YXF6-F1
#
_entry.id   AF-A0A849YXF6-F1
#
_cell.length_a   1.000
_cell.length_b   1.000
_cell.length_c   1.000
_cell.angle_alpha   90.00
_cell.angle_beta   90.00
_cell.angle_gamma   90.00
#
_symmetry.space_group_name_H-M   'P 1'
#
loop_
_entity.id
_entity.type
_entity.pdbx_description
1 polymer ?
#
loop_
_entity_poly.entity_id
_entity_poly.type
_entity_poly.pdbx_seq_one_letter_code
_entity_poly.pdbx_strand_id
1 'polypeptide(L)'
;MRSSPAPKRALFSSSPRSSGPTPSTASSTFRSCGRSEARRRTAKAASNRSKRSSHMLDNHETTRFISVANGDASADPWGASPSAQPTSDEPYARLELGLTAILTLPGLPVFYYGDEVGLAGGGDPDSRRVMPGEDALSDRQKAVRDLARKLGKLRRCSSALREGARVPIHAEPRVWAYLRGDPAADDFVIVAMHASTGPSSAIIQADNLPPGTYVDVLSGSSVEIGPGASLEVPPLTARVLVPAGSACL
;
A
#
# COMPACT_ATOMS: atom_id res chain seq x y z
N MET A 1 60.46 -12.23 5.01
CA MET A 1 61.52 -12.83 5.86
C MET A 1 61.95 -11.81 6.91
N ARG A 2 62.21 -12.27 8.13
CA ARG A 2 62.49 -11.52 9.39
C ARG A 2 61.24 -10.98 10.08
N SER A 3 60.99 -11.15 11.37
CA SER A 3 61.33 -12.14 12.40
C SER A 3 60.65 -11.59 13.66
N SER A 4 59.85 -12.42 14.34
CA SER A 4 59.27 -12.10 15.66
C SER A 4 60.39 -11.87 16.69
N PRO A 5 60.14 -11.09 17.77
CA PRO A 5 60.02 -11.76 19.07
C PRO A 5 59.03 -11.11 20.05
N ALA A 6 58.29 -11.96 20.79
CA ALA A 6 57.79 -11.69 22.15
C ALA A 6 58.95 -11.93 23.16
N PRO A 7 58.82 -11.81 24.52
CA PRO A 7 57.65 -11.51 25.37
C PRO A 7 57.97 -10.56 26.56
N LYS A 8 57.01 -10.31 27.46
CA LYS A 8 57.24 -10.22 28.92
C LYS A 8 55.93 -10.29 29.72
N ARG A 9 55.88 -11.26 30.64
CA ARG A 9 54.84 -11.49 31.66
C ARG A 9 54.91 -10.43 32.75
N ALA A 10 53.75 -10.03 33.29
CA ALA A 10 53.63 -9.46 34.63
C ALA A 10 52.59 -10.27 35.42
N LEU A 11 53.04 -10.79 36.56
CA LEU A 11 52.26 -11.45 37.60
C LEU A 11 51.57 -10.37 38.45
N PHE A 12 50.29 -10.50 38.77
CA PHE A 12 49.73 -9.92 40.00
C PHE A 12 48.56 -10.76 40.54
N SER A 13 48.51 -10.79 41.87
CA SER A 13 47.88 -11.78 42.73
C SER A 13 46.39 -11.56 43.00
N SER A 14 45.76 -12.66 43.42
CA SER A 14 44.41 -12.84 43.94
C SER A 14 44.04 -12.02 45.20
N SER A 15 42.80 -11.54 45.26
CA SER A 15 41.90 -11.71 46.43
C SER A 15 40.44 -11.31 46.10
N PRO A 16 39.44 -11.89 46.79
CA PRO A 16 38.04 -11.93 46.35
C PRO A 16 37.22 -10.74 46.86
N ARG A 17 36.21 -10.30 46.09
CA ARG A 17 35.19 -9.35 46.57
C ARG A 17 33.80 -10.01 46.63
N SER A 18 33.34 -10.05 47.87
CA SER A 18 31.98 -10.15 48.43
C SER A 18 30.78 -10.07 47.46
N SER A 19 29.89 -11.04 47.65
CA SER A 19 28.48 -11.05 47.25
C SER A 19 27.71 -9.82 47.78
N GLY A 20 27.19 -9.01 46.86
CA GLY A 20 26.18 -7.98 47.14
C GLY A 20 24.76 -8.55 46.98
N PRO A 21 23.76 -7.95 47.64
CA PRO A 21 22.40 -8.51 47.72
C PRO A 21 21.65 -8.39 46.39
N THR A 22 20.86 -9.41 46.09
CA THR A 22 19.91 -9.46 44.98
C THR A 22 18.85 -8.36 45.12
N PRO A 23 18.56 -7.57 44.08
CA PRO A 23 17.47 -6.60 44.13
C PRO A 23 16.12 -7.33 44.08
N SER A 24 15.36 -7.10 45.14
CA SER A 24 13.94 -7.42 45.32
C SER A 24 13.08 -7.09 44.09
N THR A 25 12.23 -8.05 43.72
CA THR A 25 11.17 -7.96 42.71
C THR A 25 10.08 -6.98 43.17
N ALA A 26 10.24 -5.70 42.87
CA ALA A 26 9.19 -4.71 43.01
C ALA A 26 8.86 -4.03 41.67
N SER A 27 7.62 -4.27 41.20
CA SER A 27 6.85 -3.45 40.26
C SER A 27 7.38 -3.31 38.82
N SER A 28 7.14 -4.34 37.98
CA SER A 28 7.20 -4.22 36.52
C SER A 28 5.87 -3.79 35.88
N THR A 29 4.77 -3.80 36.65
CA THR A 29 3.41 -3.63 36.15
C THR A 29 3.03 -2.19 35.83
N PHE A 30 3.63 -1.19 36.50
CA PHE A 30 3.33 0.23 36.25
C PHE A 30 4.11 0.82 35.06
N ARG A 31 5.30 0.28 34.74
CA ARG A 31 6.14 0.77 33.63
C ARG A 31 5.74 0.25 32.24
N SER A 32 4.91 -0.79 32.15
CA SER A 32 4.39 -1.33 30.89
C SER A 32 3.16 -0.56 30.40
N CYS A 33 2.28 -0.15 31.31
CA CYS A 33 1.05 0.60 31.00
C CYS A 33 1.35 2.01 30.44
N GLY A 34 2.28 2.76 31.05
CA GLY A 34 2.66 4.09 30.53
C GLY A 34 3.37 4.06 29.17
N ARG A 35 4.06 2.96 28.84
CA ARG A 35 4.72 2.78 27.53
C ARG A 35 3.73 2.39 26.43
N SER A 36 2.70 1.61 26.73
CA SER A 36 1.66 1.25 25.77
C SER A 36 0.77 2.46 25.44
N GLU A 37 0.46 3.30 26.43
CA GLU A 37 -0.34 4.50 26.24
C GLU A 37 0.42 5.61 25.48
N ALA A 38 1.70 5.82 25.80
CA ALA A 38 2.56 6.73 25.04
C ALA A 38 2.75 6.28 23.58
N ARG A 39 2.91 4.97 23.33
CA ARG A 39 2.94 4.38 21.97
C ARG A 39 1.60 4.55 21.23
N ARG A 40 0.47 4.38 21.92
CA ARG A 40 -0.86 4.65 21.35
C ARG A 40 -1.04 6.13 21.00
N ARG A 41 -0.55 7.05 21.84
CA ARG A 41 -0.61 8.50 21.59
C ARG A 41 0.28 8.92 20.41
N THR A 42 1.50 8.40 20.30
CA THR A 42 2.38 8.68 19.15
C THR A 42 1.86 8.05 17.86
N ALA A 43 1.34 6.82 17.92
CA ALA A 43 0.67 6.18 16.77
C ALA A 43 -0.58 6.96 16.31
N LYS A 44 -1.39 7.47 17.26
CA LYS A 44 -2.55 8.32 16.97
C LYS A 44 -2.15 9.66 16.35
N ALA A 45 -1.07 10.28 16.82
CA ALA A 45 -0.56 11.53 16.28
C ALA A 45 0.08 11.36 14.88
N ALA A 46 0.79 10.26 14.63
CA ALA A 46 1.30 9.91 13.30
C ALA A 46 0.17 9.58 12.32
N SER A 47 -0.85 8.84 12.77
CA SER A 47 -2.08 8.57 12.02
C SER A 47 -2.78 9.88 11.62
N ASN A 48 -2.94 10.82 12.55
CA ASN A 48 -3.59 12.11 12.26
C ASN A 48 -2.83 12.98 11.25
N ARG A 49 -1.50 12.91 11.19
CA ARG A 49 -0.71 13.59 10.16
C ARG A 49 -0.89 12.95 8.78
N SER A 50 -0.88 11.61 8.72
CA SER A 50 -1.11 10.88 7.46
C SER A 50 -2.51 11.13 6.89
N LYS A 51 -3.52 11.35 7.73
CA LYS A 51 -4.90 11.64 7.30
C LYS A 51 -5.07 12.96 6.55
N ARG A 52 -4.11 13.89 6.65
CA ARG A 52 -4.17 15.23 6.02
C ARG A 52 -3.25 15.36 4.80
N SER A 53 -2.63 14.27 4.36
CA SER A 53 -1.85 14.25 3.12
C SER A 53 -2.79 13.99 1.95
N SER A 54 -2.70 14.82 0.91
CA SER A 54 -3.34 14.56 -0.37
C SER A 54 -2.48 13.58 -1.18
N HIS A 55 -3.10 12.54 -1.72
CA HIS A 55 -2.47 11.60 -2.64
C HIS A 55 -3.03 11.84 -4.03
N MET A 56 -2.16 12.13 -4.99
CA MET A 56 -2.51 12.27 -6.41
C MET A 56 -1.48 11.47 -7.22
N LEU A 57 -1.89 10.97 -8.39
CA LEU A 57 -0.99 10.30 -9.32
C LEU A 57 -0.25 11.30 -10.20
N ASP A 58 -0.93 12.36 -10.60
CA ASP A 58 -0.41 13.46 -11.41
C ASP A 58 -1.25 14.74 -11.18
N ASN A 59 -0.94 15.81 -11.92
CA ASN A 59 -1.75 17.01 -12.04
C ASN A 59 -1.46 17.74 -13.37
N HIS A 60 -2.04 18.94 -13.54
CA HIS A 60 -1.87 19.80 -14.72
C HIS A 60 -0.43 20.22 -15.06
N GLU A 61 0.54 20.08 -14.14
CA GLU A 61 1.95 20.47 -14.31
C GLU A 61 2.87 19.26 -14.57
N THR A 62 2.32 18.05 -14.62
CA THR A 62 3.09 16.81 -14.79
C THR A 62 2.57 16.02 -15.99
N THR A 63 3.43 15.20 -16.59
CA THR A 63 2.99 14.17 -17.54
C THR A 63 1.96 13.27 -16.88
N ARG A 64 0.88 12.93 -17.60
CA ARG A 64 -0.18 12.08 -17.05
C ARG A 64 0.37 10.70 -16.69
N PHE A 65 -0.14 10.12 -15.60
CA PHE A 65 0.33 8.86 -15.06
C PHE A 65 0.23 7.73 -16.08
N ILE A 66 -0.86 7.67 -16.84
CA ILE A 66 -1.03 6.63 -17.84
C ILE A 66 0.01 6.71 -18.98
N SER A 67 0.43 7.93 -19.34
CA SER A 67 1.50 8.18 -20.31
C SER A 67 2.86 7.73 -19.76
N VAL A 68 3.12 8.01 -18.48
CA VAL A 68 4.29 7.44 -17.79
C VAL A 68 4.24 5.91 -17.78
N ALA A 69 3.09 5.31 -17.49
CA ALA A 69 2.90 3.86 -17.46
C ALA A 69 3.02 3.21 -18.84
N ASN A 70 2.75 3.96 -19.91
CA ASN A 70 2.91 3.59 -21.32
C ASN A 70 4.37 3.70 -21.80
N GLY A 71 5.24 4.35 -21.03
CA GLY A 71 6.63 4.58 -21.40
C GLY A 71 6.86 5.78 -22.32
N ASP A 72 5.89 6.68 -22.46
CA ASP A 72 5.98 7.89 -23.28
C ASP A 72 6.08 9.18 -22.45
N ALA A 73 6.55 9.06 -21.20
CA ALA A 73 6.68 10.15 -20.24
C ALA A 73 7.45 11.39 -20.75
N SER A 74 8.41 11.15 -21.64
CA SER A 74 9.34 12.16 -22.19
C SER A 74 8.96 12.63 -23.58
N ALA A 75 7.76 12.29 -24.08
CA ALA A 75 7.30 12.78 -25.36
C ALA A 75 7.20 14.31 -25.34
N ASP A 76 7.75 14.96 -26.37
CA ASP A 76 7.62 16.41 -26.55
C ASP A 76 6.16 16.73 -26.89
N PRO A 77 5.45 17.51 -26.05
CA PRO A 77 4.05 17.86 -26.30
C PRO A 77 3.86 18.71 -27.57
N TRP A 78 4.93 19.35 -28.07
CA TRP A 78 4.92 20.15 -29.29
C TRP A 78 5.55 19.43 -30.49
N GLY A 79 6.03 18.20 -30.28
CA GLY A 79 6.72 17.41 -31.28
C GLY A 79 5.76 16.72 -32.27
N ALA A 80 6.34 16.04 -33.26
CA ALA A 80 5.58 15.28 -34.25
C ALA A 80 4.83 14.06 -33.68
N SER A 81 5.21 13.60 -32.49
CA SER A 81 4.68 12.40 -31.83
C SER A 81 4.44 12.65 -30.34
N PRO A 82 3.38 13.39 -29.97
CA PRO A 82 2.99 13.55 -28.56
C PRO A 82 2.51 12.21 -27.96
N SER A 83 2.37 12.13 -26.64
CA SER A 83 1.96 10.90 -25.93
C SER A 83 0.63 10.36 -26.48
N ALA A 84 0.62 9.11 -26.92
CA ALA A 84 -0.57 8.51 -27.51
C ALA A 84 -1.48 7.92 -26.43
N GLN A 85 -2.78 7.81 -26.73
CA GLN A 85 -3.66 7.00 -25.89
C GLN A 85 -3.23 5.53 -25.97
N PRO A 86 -2.95 4.85 -24.84
CA PRO A 86 -2.46 3.47 -24.88
C PRO A 86 -3.49 2.51 -25.48
N THR A 87 -2.99 1.55 -26.27
CA THR A 87 -3.79 0.50 -26.92
C THR A 87 -3.62 -0.88 -26.27
N SER A 88 -2.57 -1.07 -25.45
CA SER A 88 -2.33 -2.28 -24.67
C SER A 88 -2.97 -2.22 -23.28
N ASP A 89 -3.14 -3.37 -22.64
CA ASP A 89 -3.81 -3.46 -21.32
C ASP A 89 -2.90 -3.00 -20.17
N GLU A 90 -1.58 -3.17 -20.31
CA GLU A 90 -0.60 -2.97 -19.25
C GLU A 90 -0.59 -1.55 -18.63
N PRO A 91 -0.66 -0.43 -19.39
CA PRO A 91 -0.72 0.91 -18.82
C PRO A 91 -2.00 1.15 -17.99
N TYR A 92 -3.14 0.59 -18.42
CA TYR A 92 -4.39 0.67 -17.67
C TYR A 92 -4.32 -0.16 -16.38
N ALA A 93 -3.75 -1.37 -16.43
CA ALA A 93 -3.57 -2.19 -15.22
C ALA A 93 -2.68 -1.49 -14.18
N ARG A 94 -1.62 -0.79 -14.61
CA ARG A 94 -0.80 0.05 -13.72
C ARG A 94 -1.58 1.23 -13.14
N LEU A 95 -2.43 1.86 -13.94
CA LEU A 95 -3.30 2.95 -13.48
C LEU A 95 -4.29 2.43 -12.44
N GLU A 96 -4.91 1.27 -12.66
CA GLU A 96 -5.79 0.62 -11.69
C GLU A 96 -5.10 0.32 -10.36
N LEU A 97 -3.84 -0.15 -10.39
CA LEU A 97 -3.01 -0.30 -9.19
C LEU A 97 -2.77 1.04 -8.47
N GLY A 98 -2.44 2.10 -9.22
CA GLY A 98 -2.24 3.45 -8.69
C GLY A 98 -3.51 4.01 -8.04
N LEU A 99 -4.65 3.90 -8.72
CA LEU A 99 -5.96 4.31 -8.22
C LEU A 99 -6.36 3.51 -6.98
N THR A 100 -6.10 2.20 -6.98
CA THR A 100 -6.28 1.36 -5.79
C THR A 100 -5.48 1.92 -4.62
N ALA A 101 -4.18 2.16 -4.81
CA ALA A 101 -3.33 2.69 -3.76
C ALA A 101 -3.85 4.03 -3.20
N ILE A 102 -4.16 5.03 -4.03
CA ILE A 102 -4.62 6.33 -3.49
C ILE A 102 -6.00 6.23 -2.81
N LEU A 103 -6.89 5.36 -3.31
CA LEU A 103 -8.21 5.17 -2.73
C LEU A 103 -8.22 4.28 -1.47
N THR A 104 -7.16 3.52 -1.22
CA THR A 104 -7.07 2.65 -0.04
C THR A 104 -5.95 3.01 0.92
N LEU A 105 -5.15 4.06 0.66
CA LEU A 105 -4.19 4.61 1.61
C LEU A 105 -4.82 5.61 2.61
N PRO A 106 -4.21 5.81 3.79
CA PRO A 106 -4.59 6.88 4.70
C PRO A 106 -4.25 8.25 4.09
N GLY A 107 -5.21 9.16 4.05
CA GLY A 107 -5.06 10.48 3.43
C GLY A 107 -6.30 10.90 2.64
N LEU A 108 -6.15 11.92 1.80
CA LEU A 108 -7.20 12.43 0.92
C LEU A 108 -6.84 12.04 -0.52
N PRO A 109 -7.57 11.12 -1.17
CA PRO A 109 -7.38 10.86 -2.59
C PRO A 109 -7.80 12.10 -3.40
N VAL A 110 -6.94 12.53 -4.32
CA VAL A 110 -7.17 13.63 -5.23
C VAL A 110 -6.98 13.10 -6.65
N PHE A 111 -7.98 13.34 -7.49
CA PHE A 111 -8.01 12.90 -8.87
C PHE A 111 -7.78 14.13 -9.74
N TYR A 112 -6.90 14.02 -10.72
CA TYR A 112 -6.90 14.95 -11.83
C TYR A 112 -7.91 14.44 -12.87
N TYR A 113 -8.69 15.36 -13.47
CA TYR A 113 -9.77 14.94 -14.35
C TYR A 113 -9.22 14.10 -15.51
N GLY A 114 -9.89 13.00 -15.81
CA GLY A 114 -9.45 12.07 -16.84
C GLY A 114 -8.63 10.90 -16.30
N ASP A 115 -8.08 10.95 -15.09
CA ASP A 115 -7.36 9.81 -14.49
C ASP A 115 -8.29 8.61 -14.29
N GLU A 116 -9.55 8.86 -13.98
CA GLU A 116 -10.57 7.82 -13.81
C GLU A 116 -10.92 7.10 -15.12
N VAL A 117 -10.55 7.67 -16.28
CA VAL A 117 -10.69 7.03 -17.59
C VAL A 117 -9.35 6.82 -18.27
N GLY A 118 -8.23 7.02 -17.56
CA GLY A 118 -6.89 6.89 -18.13
C GLY A 118 -6.64 7.80 -19.33
N LEU A 119 -7.01 9.08 -19.25
CA LEU A 119 -6.70 10.06 -20.29
C LEU A 119 -5.18 10.20 -20.44
N ALA A 120 -4.65 9.97 -21.64
CA ALA A 120 -3.23 10.14 -21.92
C ALA A 120 -2.86 11.59 -22.21
N GLY A 121 -1.60 11.95 -21.97
CA GLY A 121 -1.06 13.28 -22.24
C GLY A 121 0.34 13.44 -21.67
N GLY A 122 1.24 14.05 -22.45
CA GLY A 122 2.60 14.42 -22.07
C GLY A 122 2.65 15.57 -21.06
N GLY A 123 3.76 16.31 -21.02
CA GLY A 123 3.88 17.53 -20.23
C GLY A 123 2.92 18.65 -20.67
N ASP A 124 2.89 19.78 -19.95
CA ASP A 124 2.09 20.95 -20.33
C ASP A 124 2.39 21.39 -21.78
N PRO A 125 1.38 21.58 -22.65
CA PRO A 125 -0.08 21.57 -22.43
C PRO A 125 -0.80 20.26 -22.73
N ASP A 126 -0.08 19.23 -23.13
CA ASP A 126 -0.66 17.94 -23.51
C ASP A 126 -1.29 17.21 -22.30
N SER A 127 -0.88 17.54 -21.07
CA SER A 127 -1.55 17.10 -19.83
C SER A 127 -2.99 17.65 -19.68
N ARG A 128 -3.41 18.63 -20.50
CA ARG A 128 -4.67 19.37 -20.36
C ARG A 128 -5.67 19.09 -21.51
N ARG A 129 -5.60 17.91 -22.13
CA ARG A 129 -6.52 17.48 -23.20
C ARG A 129 -7.98 17.51 -22.77
N VAL A 130 -8.85 17.76 -23.75
CA VAL A 130 -10.31 17.73 -23.57
C VAL A 130 -10.75 16.35 -23.11
N MET A 131 -11.58 16.31 -22.06
CA MET A 131 -12.21 15.08 -21.56
C MET A 131 -13.03 14.43 -22.68
N PRO A 132 -12.83 13.14 -22.99
CA PRO A 132 -13.64 12.44 -23.98
C PRO A 132 -15.10 12.32 -23.52
N GLY A 133 -16.02 12.31 -24.48
CA GLY A 133 -17.41 11.95 -24.23
C GLY A 133 -17.55 10.48 -23.79
N GLU A 134 -18.65 10.19 -23.08
CA GLU A 134 -18.96 8.84 -22.57
C GLU A 134 -19.03 7.77 -23.67
N ASP A 135 -19.55 8.13 -24.83
CA ASP A 135 -19.66 7.31 -26.03
C ASP A 135 -18.32 7.05 -26.73
N ALA A 136 -17.32 7.91 -26.50
CA ALA A 136 -15.99 7.79 -27.07
C ALA A 136 -15.02 6.96 -26.21
N LEU A 137 -15.42 6.55 -25.00
CA LEU A 137 -14.57 5.75 -24.12
C LEU A 137 -14.41 4.32 -24.66
N SER A 138 -13.16 3.87 -24.75
CA SER A 138 -12.86 2.46 -25.00
C SER A 138 -13.21 1.58 -23.78
N ASP A 139 -13.29 0.27 -23.98
CA ASP A 139 -13.64 -0.67 -22.91
C ASP A 139 -12.62 -0.66 -21.75
N ARG A 140 -11.34 -0.43 -22.05
CA ARG A 140 -10.28 -0.26 -21.04
C ARG A 140 -10.53 0.97 -20.16
N GLN A 141 -10.89 2.08 -20.78
CA GLN A 141 -11.19 3.32 -20.05
C GLN A 141 -12.44 3.18 -19.18
N LYS A 142 -13.46 2.48 -19.70
CA LYS A 142 -14.65 2.12 -18.91
C LYS A 142 -14.29 1.22 -17.72
N ALA A 143 -13.39 0.26 -17.90
CA ALA A 143 -12.93 -0.62 -16.82
C ALA A 143 -12.23 0.15 -15.69
N VAL A 144 -11.30 1.06 -16.02
CA VAL A 144 -10.65 1.93 -15.03
C VAL A 144 -11.69 2.77 -14.27
N ARG A 145 -12.67 3.33 -14.98
CA ARG A 145 -13.73 4.14 -14.38
C ARG A 145 -14.59 3.32 -13.43
N ASP A 146 -14.94 2.11 -13.82
CA ASP A 146 -15.76 1.22 -13.02
C ASP A 146 -15.01 0.74 -11.77
N LEU A 147 -13.70 0.50 -11.88
CA LEU A 147 -12.82 0.24 -10.73
C LEU A 147 -12.77 1.45 -9.78
N ALA A 148 -12.52 2.65 -10.30
CA ALA A 148 -12.50 3.88 -9.51
C ALA A 148 -13.85 4.10 -8.79
N ARG A 149 -14.97 3.81 -9.46
CA ARG A 149 -16.31 3.88 -8.90
C ARG A 149 -16.53 2.87 -7.77
N LYS A 150 -16.13 1.60 -7.97
CA LYS A 150 -16.22 0.55 -6.94
C LYS A 150 -15.45 0.94 -5.68
N LEU A 151 -14.19 1.35 -5.85
CA LEU A 151 -13.32 1.74 -4.75
C LEU A 151 -13.78 3.05 -4.07
N GLY A 152 -14.30 4.01 -4.83
CA GLY A 152 -14.88 5.23 -4.28
C GLY A 152 -16.11 4.96 -3.40
N LYS A 153 -17.00 4.05 -3.84
CA LYS A 153 -18.14 3.59 -3.04
C LYS A 153 -17.67 2.86 -1.78
N LEU A 154 -16.71 1.95 -1.90
CA LEU A 154 -16.13 1.24 -0.77
C LEU A 154 -15.52 2.21 0.26
N ARG A 155 -14.70 3.16 -0.19
CA ARG A 155 -14.08 4.17 0.69
C ARG A 155 -15.12 5.06 1.36
N ARG A 156 -16.20 5.42 0.66
CA ARG A 156 -17.30 6.20 1.25
C ARG A 156 -17.96 5.43 2.40
N CYS A 157 -18.21 4.14 2.21
CA CYS A 157 -18.82 3.29 3.22
C CYS A 157 -17.87 3.00 4.39
N SER A 158 -16.70 2.43 4.10
CA SER A 158 -15.73 1.96 5.10
C SER A 158 -15.06 3.12 5.85
N SER A 159 -15.31 3.17 7.14
CA SER A 159 -14.58 4.00 8.11
C SER A 159 -13.11 3.58 8.21
N ALA A 160 -12.81 2.29 8.02
CA ALA A 160 -11.46 1.76 8.05
C ALA A 160 -10.59 2.38 6.93
N LEU A 161 -11.13 2.55 5.73
CA LEU A 161 -10.41 3.20 4.63
C LEU A 161 -10.24 4.72 4.85
N ARG A 162 -11.19 5.39 5.50
CA ARG A 162 -11.10 6.84 5.75
C ARG A 162 -10.23 7.19 6.95
N GLU A 163 -10.32 6.42 8.02
CA GLU A 163 -9.78 6.78 9.33
C GLU A 163 -8.92 5.70 9.98
N GLY A 164 -9.06 4.46 9.55
CA GLY A 164 -8.36 3.31 10.10
C GLY A 164 -6.85 3.41 9.89
N ALA A 165 -6.09 2.90 10.87
CA ALA A 165 -4.65 2.75 10.76
C ALA A 165 -4.29 1.81 9.59
N ARG A 166 -3.08 1.96 9.05
CA ARG A 166 -2.52 1.01 8.08
C ARG A 166 -1.58 0.06 8.81
N VAL A 167 -1.88 -1.23 8.75
CA VAL A 167 -1.07 -2.29 9.33
C VAL A 167 -0.41 -3.07 8.19
N PRO A 168 0.93 -3.07 8.05
CA PRO A 168 1.59 -3.82 6.99
C PRO A 168 1.40 -5.33 7.19
N ILE A 169 1.13 -6.05 6.09
CA ILE A 169 1.03 -7.52 6.06
C ILE A 169 2.26 -8.10 5.35
N HIS A 170 2.54 -7.61 4.14
CA HIS A 170 3.66 -8.05 3.29
C HIS A 170 4.28 -6.86 2.58
N ALA A 171 5.60 -6.85 2.43
CA ALA A 171 6.31 -5.80 1.71
C ALA A 171 7.60 -6.35 1.09
N GLU A 172 7.57 -6.55 -0.21
CA GLU A 172 8.69 -6.96 -1.05
C GLU A 172 8.73 -6.11 -2.32
N PRO A 173 9.81 -6.16 -3.11
CA PRO A 173 9.82 -5.51 -4.42
C PRO A 173 8.59 -5.93 -5.24
N ARG A 174 7.82 -4.95 -5.71
CA ARG A 174 6.61 -5.13 -6.55
C ARG A 174 5.44 -5.87 -5.89
N VAL A 175 5.53 -6.37 -4.66
CA VAL A 175 4.41 -7.02 -3.95
C VAL A 175 4.18 -6.31 -2.62
N TRP A 176 2.97 -5.81 -2.42
CA TRP A 176 2.66 -5.04 -1.23
C TRP A 176 1.26 -5.35 -0.72
N ALA A 177 1.15 -5.65 0.57
CA ALA A 177 -0.14 -5.88 1.22
C ALA A 177 -0.21 -5.22 2.59
N TYR A 178 -1.41 -4.74 2.93
CA TYR A 178 -1.70 -4.11 4.20
C TYR A 178 -3.17 -4.23 4.56
N LEU A 179 -3.44 -4.18 5.87
CA LEU A 179 -4.77 -4.03 6.44
C LEU A 179 -5.03 -2.55 6.72
N ARG A 180 -6.27 -2.11 6.49
CA ARG A 180 -6.82 -0.83 6.92
C ARG A 180 -7.84 -1.09 8.03
N GLY A 181 -7.70 -0.39 9.16
CA GLY A 181 -8.57 -0.56 10.32
C GLY A 181 -7.96 -1.41 11.42
N ASP A 182 -8.82 -1.99 12.24
CA ASP A 182 -8.47 -2.95 13.28
C ASP A 182 -9.37 -4.17 13.10
N PRO A 183 -8.84 -5.37 12.89
CA PRO A 183 -9.68 -6.56 12.74
C PRO A 183 -10.46 -6.95 14.00
N ALA A 184 -10.17 -6.35 15.17
CA ALA A 184 -11.02 -6.45 16.34
C ALA A 184 -12.25 -5.52 16.29
N ALA A 185 -12.35 -4.64 15.31
CA ALA A 185 -13.50 -3.76 15.06
C ALA A 185 -14.40 -4.31 13.93
N ASP A 186 -15.59 -3.74 13.80
CA ASP A 186 -16.61 -4.20 12.85
C ASP A 186 -16.27 -3.92 11.37
N ASP A 187 -15.28 -3.07 11.09
CA ASP A 187 -14.91 -2.63 9.74
C ASP A 187 -13.37 -2.64 9.58
N PHE A 188 -12.91 -3.46 8.64
CA PHE A 188 -11.53 -3.48 8.18
C PHE A 188 -11.47 -3.95 6.72
N VAL A 189 -10.39 -3.58 6.04
CA VAL A 189 -10.16 -3.92 4.63
C VAL A 189 -8.75 -4.44 4.45
N ILE A 190 -8.59 -5.56 3.75
CA ILE A 190 -7.28 -6.09 3.36
C ILE A 190 -7.02 -5.69 1.92
N VAL A 191 -5.87 -5.10 1.66
CA VAL A 191 -5.43 -4.69 0.32
C VAL A 191 -4.14 -5.42 0.00
N ALA A 192 -4.08 -6.05 -1.16
CA ALA A 192 -2.86 -6.65 -1.68
C ALA A 192 -2.69 -6.25 -3.15
N MET A 193 -1.47 -5.90 -3.54
CA MET A 193 -1.15 -5.41 -4.88
C MET A 193 0.12 -6.07 -5.38
N HIS A 194 0.11 -6.43 -6.66
CA HIS A 194 1.26 -7.00 -7.35
C HIS A 194 1.54 -6.21 -8.62
N ALA A 195 2.65 -5.47 -8.63
CA ALA A 195 3.03 -4.55 -9.69
C ALA A 195 4.06 -5.12 -10.68
N SER A 196 4.34 -6.43 -10.64
CA SER A 196 5.22 -7.10 -11.61
C SER A 196 4.47 -7.42 -12.90
N THR A 197 5.20 -7.43 -14.02
CA THR A 197 4.75 -7.91 -15.33
C THR A 197 5.14 -9.38 -15.57
N GLY A 198 5.84 -10.02 -14.63
CA GLY A 198 6.20 -11.43 -14.74
C GLY A 198 4.97 -12.34 -14.75
N PRO A 199 5.10 -13.60 -15.23
CA PRO A 199 3.93 -14.47 -15.43
C PRO A 199 3.36 -15.10 -14.15
N SER A 200 4.13 -15.10 -13.06
CA SER A 200 3.76 -15.82 -11.83
C SER A 200 3.02 -14.94 -10.84
N SER A 201 1.93 -15.44 -10.26
CA SER A 201 1.25 -14.79 -9.13
C SER A 201 2.15 -14.67 -7.91
N ALA A 202 1.95 -13.61 -7.13
CA ALA A 202 2.55 -13.47 -5.81
C ALA A 202 1.72 -14.24 -4.78
N ILE A 203 2.41 -14.90 -3.84
CA ILE A 203 1.77 -15.66 -2.75
C ILE A 203 2.08 -14.96 -1.43
N ILE A 204 1.07 -14.35 -0.82
CA ILE A 204 1.19 -13.66 0.46
C ILE A 204 0.69 -14.58 1.57
N GLN A 205 1.54 -14.87 2.56
CA GLN A 205 1.14 -15.66 3.72
C GLN A 205 0.12 -14.90 4.56
N ALA A 206 -1.02 -15.52 4.85
CA ALA A 206 -2.15 -14.91 5.52
C ALA A 206 -2.25 -15.28 7.02
N ASP A 207 -1.18 -15.84 7.61
CA ASP A 207 -1.17 -16.32 9.00
C ASP A 207 -1.51 -15.25 10.04
N ASN A 208 -1.25 -13.98 9.72
CA ASN A 208 -1.54 -12.83 10.59
C ASN A 208 -2.89 -12.15 10.26
N LEU A 209 -3.70 -12.76 9.38
CA LEU A 209 -5.02 -12.26 9.03
C LEU A 209 -6.11 -13.01 9.81
N PRO A 210 -7.22 -12.34 10.14
CA PRO A 210 -8.32 -13.01 10.81
C PRO A 210 -8.87 -14.12 9.92
N PRO A 211 -9.10 -15.33 10.46
CA PRO A 211 -9.73 -16.39 9.69
C PRO A 211 -11.18 -16.01 9.35
N GLY A 212 -11.65 -16.40 8.17
CA GLY A 212 -13.01 -16.17 7.71
C GLY A 212 -13.14 -16.07 6.19
N THR A 213 -14.38 -15.88 5.76
CA THR A 213 -14.74 -15.64 4.36
C THR A 213 -14.66 -14.16 4.03
N TYR A 214 -14.00 -13.85 2.93
CA TYR A 214 -13.86 -12.50 2.40
C TYR A 214 -14.40 -12.42 0.99
N VAL A 215 -14.83 -11.23 0.58
CA VAL A 215 -15.21 -10.91 -0.80
C VAL A 215 -14.25 -9.87 -1.35
N ASP A 216 -13.69 -10.15 -2.52
CA ASP A 216 -12.89 -9.20 -3.28
C ASP A 216 -13.80 -8.21 -3.99
N VAL A 217 -13.78 -6.95 -3.57
CA VAL A 217 -14.67 -5.89 -4.10
C VAL A 217 -14.40 -5.61 -5.58
N LEU A 218 -13.19 -5.90 -6.07
CA LEU A 218 -12.84 -5.65 -7.47
C LEU A 218 -13.43 -6.72 -8.39
N SER A 219 -13.22 -8.00 -8.08
CA SER A 219 -13.64 -9.14 -8.91
C SER A 219 -15.01 -9.71 -8.54
N GLY A 220 -15.50 -9.50 -7.31
CA GLY A 220 -16.67 -10.17 -6.74
C GLY A 220 -16.41 -11.60 -6.24
N SER A 221 -15.19 -12.13 -6.36
CA SER A 221 -14.86 -13.49 -5.93
C SER A 221 -14.74 -13.61 -4.41
N SER A 222 -15.20 -14.73 -3.85
CA SER A 222 -14.98 -15.05 -2.43
C SER A 222 -13.62 -15.71 -2.20
N VAL A 223 -12.99 -15.43 -1.06
CA VAL A 223 -11.70 -15.99 -0.62
C VAL A 223 -11.83 -16.44 0.82
N GLU A 224 -11.45 -17.68 1.11
CA GLU A 224 -11.37 -18.21 2.47
C GLU A 224 -9.97 -18.03 3.03
N ILE A 225 -9.86 -17.45 4.22
CA ILE A 225 -8.60 -17.33 4.97
C ILE A 225 -8.72 -18.17 6.23
N GLY A 226 -7.77 -19.07 6.44
CA GLY A 226 -7.68 -19.93 7.61
C GLY A 226 -6.23 -20.13 8.05
N PRO A 227 -5.97 -20.96 9.06
CA PRO A 227 -4.60 -21.27 9.49
C PRO A 227 -3.76 -21.81 8.31
N GLY A 228 -2.60 -21.19 8.04
CA GLY A 228 -1.73 -21.59 6.92
C GLY A 228 -2.24 -21.18 5.54
N ALA A 229 -3.29 -20.36 5.46
CA ALA A 229 -3.79 -19.88 4.17
C ALA A 229 -2.80 -18.91 3.51
N SER A 230 -2.86 -18.86 2.19
CA SER A 230 -2.12 -17.91 1.40
C SER A 230 -3.04 -17.18 0.43
N LEU A 231 -2.76 -15.90 0.21
CA LEU A 231 -3.47 -15.05 -0.72
C LEU A 231 -2.68 -14.97 -2.03
N GLU A 232 -3.29 -15.47 -3.11
CA GLU A 232 -2.75 -15.33 -4.46
C GLU A 232 -3.13 -13.99 -5.08
N VAL A 233 -2.12 -13.26 -5.57
CA VAL A 233 -2.28 -11.99 -6.27
C VAL A 233 -1.64 -12.08 -7.66
N PRO A 234 -2.45 -12.17 -8.72
CA PRO A 234 -1.95 -12.22 -10.09
C PRO A 234 -1.11 -10.98 -10.47
N PRO A 235 -0.20 -11.10 -11.46
CA PRO A 235 0.60 -9.98 -11.97
C PRO A 235 -0.25 -8.78 -12.40
N LEU A 236 0.23 -7.57 -12.14
CA LEU A 236 -0.47 -6.31 -12.43
C LEU A 236 -1.90 -6.19 -11.86
N THR A 237 -2.21 -6.88 -10.77
CA THR A 237 -3.55 -6.82 -10.16
C THR A 237 -3.53 -6.40 -8.69
N ALA A 238 -4.70 -5.98 -8.22
CA ALA A 238 -4.98 -5.78 -6.80
C ALA A 238 -6.10 -6.72 -6.33
N ARG A 239 -6.05 -7.08 -5.05
CA ARG A 239 -7.13 -7.69 -4.27
C ARG A 239 -7.57 -6.70 -3.21
N VAL A 240 -8.86 -6.42 -3.11
CA VAL A 240 -9.42 -5.55 -2.05
C VAL A 240 -10.50 -6.32 -1.33
N LEU A 241 -10.11 -6.96 -0.24
CA LEU A 241 -10.92 -7.93 0.48
C LEU A 241 -11.62 -7.27 1.67
N VAL A 242 -12.92 -7.49 1.77
CA VAL A 242 -13.73 -7.16 2.95
C VAL A 242 -14.38 -8.44 3.50
N PRO A 243 -14.67 -8.52 4.81
CA PRO A 243 -15.40 -9.66 5.35
C PRO A 243 -16.73 -9.87 4.61
N ALA A 244 -17.12 -11.12 4.36
CA ALA A 244 -18.34 -11.43 3.59
C ALA A 244 -19.63 -10.88 4.22
N GLY A 245 -19.64 -10.63 5.53
CA GLY A 245 -20.73 -9.96 6.25
C GLY A 245 -20.63 -8.43 6.32
N SER A 246 -19.70 -7.80 5.60
CA SER A 246 -19.50 -6.36 5.64
C SER A 246 -20.71 -5.61 5.12
N ALA A 247 -21.12 -4.53 5.80
CA ALA A 247 -22.16 -3.62 5.34
C ALA A 247 -21.76 -2.79 4.10
N CYS A 248 -20.51 -2.91 3.63
CA CYS A 248 -19.96 -2.17 2.50
C CYS A 248 -19.84 -2.97 1.20
N LEU A 249 -20.44 -4.17 1.15
CA LEU A 249 -20.59 -4.98 -0.06
C LEU A 249 -21.82 -4.57 -0.89
#